data_AF-A0A8T1UD94-F1
#
_entry.id   AF-A0A8T1UD94-F1
#
_cell.length_a   1.000
_cell.length_b   1.000
_cell.length_c   1.000
_cell.angle_alpha   90.00
_cell.angle_beta   90.00
_cell.angle_gamma   90.00
#
_symmetry.space_group_name_H-M   'P 1'
#
loop_
_entity.id
_entity.type
_entity.pdbx_description
1 polymer ?
#
loop_
_entity_poly.entity_id
_entity_poly.type
_entity_poly.pdbx_seq_one_letter_code
_entity_poly.pdbx_strand_id
1 'polypeptide(L)'
;MDRANLVRRRKQIREKENVVVDTNSSVGGPKAAVAKKKKTVKGQGTTPREDPQSETTSLKGGCEPEPNTNAGLVVRQLLQRSQFGDVKDYLQSVTKPELFQQALVVATYVQELKKKHSEVSEAAHEELVQYQAKYRSVAGNLAEREQIYEEQEKETSELVGRLKLAQEEYQSLITWIR
;
A
#
# COMPACT_ATOMS: atom_id res chain seq x y z
N MET A 1 19.72 -35.97 24.33
CA MET A 1 18.91 -35.82 23.11
C MET A 1 19.40 -36.85 22.09
N ASP A 2 18.55 -37.77 21.64
CA ASP A 2 18.97 -38.87 20.76
C ASP A 2 19.24 -38.42 19.32
N ARG A 3 20.37 -38.89 18.76
CA ARG A 3 20.83 -38.60 17.39
C ARG A 3 19.77 -38.92 16.33
N ALA A 4 18.95 -39.96 16.56
CA ALA A 4 17.87 -40.35 15.67
C ALA A 4 16.75 -39.30 15.58
N ASN A 5 16.44 -38.62 16.69
CA ASN A 5 15.42 -37.56 16.70
C ASN A 5 15.90 -36.30 15.96
N LEU A 6 17.19 -36.00 16.04
CA LEU A 6 17.77 -34.86 15.31
C LEU A 6 17.77 -35.07 13.79
N VAL A 7 18.10 -36.28 13.33
CA VAL A 7 18.08 -36.61 11.90
C VAL A 7 16.66 -36.56 11.34
N ARG A 8 15.68 -37.10 12.08
CA ARG A 8 14.26 -37.07 11.69
C ARG A 8 13.73 -35.64 11.58
N ARG A 9 14.08 -34.78 12.55
CA ARG A 9 13.71 -33.35 12.54
C ARG A 9 14.35 -32.59 11.37
N ARG A 10 15.63 -32.86 11.05
CA ARG A 10 16.33 -32.24 9.91
C ARG A 10 15.72 -32.66 8.56
N LYS A 11 15.27 -33.92 8.42
CA LYS A 11 14.59 -34.39 7.21
C LYS A 11 13.24 -33.70 7.01
N GLN A 12 12.47 -33.55 8.09
CA GLN A 12 11.15 -32.92 8.06
C GLN A 12 11.19 -31.41 7.75
N ILE A 13 12.26 -30.72 8.16
CA ILE A 13 12.48 -29.30 7.81
C ILE A 13 12.74 -29.16 6.31
N ARG A 14 13.60 -30.03 5.74
CA ARG A 14 13.96 -29.99 4.31
C ARG A 14 12.76 -30.30 3.39
N GLU A 15 11.87 -31.20 3.82
CA GLU A 15 10.63 -31.49 3.08
C GLU A 15 9.63 -30.31 3.09
N LYS A 16 9.57 -29.54 4.19
CA LYS A 16 8.73 -28.34 4.27
C LYS A 16 9.29 -27.17 3.45
N GLU A 17 10.60 -27.05 3.32
CA GLU A 17 11.23 -26.01 2.49
C GLU A 17 11.00 -26.26 1.00
N ASN A 18 11.10 -27.50 0.52
CA ASN A 18 10.87 -27.80 -0.90
C ASN A 18 9.42 -27.55 -1.36
N VAL A 19 8.43 -27.76 -0.48
CA VAL A 19 7.00 -27.46 -0.77
C VAL A 19 6.75 -25.96 -0.96
N VAL A 20 7.52 -25.10 -0.29
CA VAL A 20 7.43 -23.64 -0.38
C VAL A 20 8.13 -23.09 -1.64
N VAL A 21 9.10 -23.83 -2.18
CA VAL A 21 9.82 -23.45 -3.41
C VAL A 21 8.99 -23.78 -4.66
N ASP A 22 8.36 -24.95 -4.70
CA ASP A 22 7.58 -25.39 -5.87
C ASP A 22 6.27 -24.60 -6.07
N THR A 23 5.78 -23.91 -5.03
CA THR A 23 4.56 -23.08 -5.12
C THR A 23 4.79 -21.68 -5.71
N ASN A 24 6.05 -21.23 -5.86
CA ASN A 24 6.38 -19.87 -6.29
C ASN A 24 7.06 -19.77 -7.67
N SER A 25 7.27 -20.87 -8.39
CA SER A 25 8.04 -20.87 -9.65
C SER A 25 7.19 -20.91 -10.93
N SER A 26 5.94 -20.42 -10.91
CA SER A 26 5.10 -20.38 -12.12
C SER A 26 4.43 -19.02 -12.33
N VAL A 27 5.22 -17.98 -12.61
CA VAL A 27 4.78 -16.87 -13.46
C VAL A 27 5.94 -16.48 -14.39
N GLY A 28 5.83 -16.87 -15.65
CA GLY A 28 6.69 -16.39 -16.74
C GLY A 28 6.27 -14.99 -17.20
N GLY A 29 7.25 -14.11 -17.38
CA GLY A 29 7.08 -12.76 -17.96
C GLY A 29 8.45 -12.09 -18.21
N PRO A 30 8.60 -11.26 -19.27
CA PRO A 30 9.87 -11.10 -19.98
C PRO A 30 10.86 -10.09 -19.36
N LYS A 31 12.15 -10.37 -19.54
CA LYS A 31 13.30 -9.54 -19.16
C LYS A 31 13.35 -8.23 -19.95
N ALA A 32 13.20 -7.09 -19.28
CA ALA A 32 13.67 -5.80 -19.77
C ALA A 32 14.95 -5.40 -19.00
N ALA A 33 16.08 -5.39 -19.70
CA ALA A 33 17.36 -4.96 -19.19
C ALA A 33 17.40 -3.42 -19.09
N VAL A 34 17.60 -2.88 -17.88
CA VAL A 34 17.83 -1.44 -17.68
C VAL A 34 19.33 -1.19 -17.51
N ALA A 35 19.92 -0.58 -18.54
CA ALA A 35 21.30 -0.12 -18.55
C ALA A 35 21.48 1.10 -17.63
N LYS A 36 22.45 1.02 -16.72
CA LYS A 36 22.91 2.15 -15.88
C LYS A 36 23.65 3.17 -16.75
N LYS A 37 23.27 4.45 -16.70
CA LYS A 37 24.08 5.55 -17.23
C LYS A 37 24.28 6.63 -16.16
N LYS A 38 25.56 6.87 -15.87
CA LYS A 38 26.12 7.83 -14.91
C LYS A 38 26.44 9.12 -15.66
N LYS A 39 26.07 10.30 -15.16
CA LYS A 39 26.77 11.56 -15.50
C LYS A 39 26.65 12.63 -14.42
N THR A 40 27.79 13.27 -14.20
CA THR A 40 28.17 14.22 -13.14
C THR A 40 27.92 15.67 -13.56
N VAL A 41 27.31 16.46 -12.66
CA VAL A 41 27.51 17.88 -12.22
C VAL A 41 28.25 18.90 -13.14
N LYS A 42 27.69 20.13 -13.36
CA LYS A 42 28.04 21.45 -12.71
C LYS A 42 27.57 22.73 -13.48
N GLY A 43 27.03 23.72 -12.74
CA GLY A 43 27.08 25.19 -12.97
C GLY A 43 26.02 25.86 -13.90
N GLN A 44 25.64 27.14 -13.82
CA GLN A 44 25.54 28.20 -12.78
C GLN A 44 24.86 29.45 -13.44
N GLY A 45 24.05 30.23 -12.70
CA GLY A 45 23.56 31.61 -13.02
C GLY A 45 22.28 31.72 -13.86
N THR A 46 21.31 32.63 -13.68
CA THR A 46 21.08 33.84 -12.84
C THR A 46 19.56 34.16 -12.92
N THR A 47 18.93 34.71 -11.86
CA THR A 47 17.53 35.21 -11.75
C THR A 47 17.37 36.61 -12.40
N PRO A 48 16.21 37.36 -12.42
CA PRO A 48 14.87 37.19 -11.80
C PRO A 48 13.65 37.62 -12.71
N ARG A 49 12.46 37.88 -12.10
CA ARG A 49 11.17 38.44 -12.63
C ARG A 49 10.20 37.42 -13.25
N GLU A 50 8.87 37.49 -13.13
CA GLU A 50 7.91 38.46 -12.58
C GLU A 50 6.54 37.77 -12.47
N ASP A 51 5.69 38.19 -11.52
CA ASP A 51 4.24 37.99 -11.58
C ASP A 51 3.67 38.68 -12.84
N PRO A 52 2.50 38.23 -13.33
CA PRO A 52 1.56 39.19 -13.88
C PRO A 52 0.16 39.03 -13.27
N GLN A 53 -0.23 40.00 -12.46
CA GLN A 53 -1.59 40.54 -12.51
C GLN A 53 -1.67 41.52 -13.70
N SER A 54 -2.79 41.51 -14.42
CA SER A 54 -3.43 42.58 -15.22
C SER A 54 -4.30 41.90 -16.29
N GLU A 55 -5.43 42.39 -16.75
CA GLU A 55 -6.27 43.56 -16.50
C GLU A 55 -7.58 43.28 -17.25
N THR A 56 -8.64 43.97 -16.87
CA THR A 56 -9.90 44.05 -17.60
C THR A 56 -9.72 44.48 -19.06
N THR A 57 -10.37 43.80 -20.00
CA THR A 57 -10.78 44.44 -21.26
C THR A 57 -12.13 43.89 -21.72
N SER A 58 -13.10 44.79 -21.75
CA SER A 58 -14.42 44.59 -22.34
C SER A 58 -14.28 44.60 -23.86
N LEU A 59 -14.66 43.51 -24.53
CA LEU A 59 -15.04 43.54 -25.94
C LEU A 59 -16.33 42.74 -26.14
N LYS A 60 -17.36 43.51 -26.45
CA LYS A 60 -18.67 43.10 -26.91
C LYS A 60 -18.52 42.39 -28.26
N GLY A 61 -18.73 41.09 -28.30
CA GLY A 61 -18.84 40.28 -29.51
C GLY A 61 -19.86 39.18 -29.23
N GLY A 62 -20.99 39.22 -29.95
CA GLY A 62 -22.10 38.30 -29.73
C GLY A 62 -21.69 36.84 -29.91
N CYS A 63 -21.91 36.05 -28.89
CA CYS A 63 -22.17 34.63 -29.02
C CYS A 63 -23.59 34.40 -28.50
N GLU A 64 -24.44 33.90 -29.38
CA GLU A 64 -25.69 33.21 -29.05
C GLU A 64 -25.53 32.40 -27.74
N PRO A 65 -26.51 32.43 -26.82
CA PRO A 65 -26.46 31.58 -25.65
C PRO A 65 -26.60 30.13 -26.10
N GLU A 66 -25.47 29.43 -26.17
CA GLU A 66 -25.39 27.97 -26.26
C GLU A 66 -26.40 27.34 -25.28
N PRO A 67 -27.41 26.59 -25.76
CA PRO A 67 -28.48 26.04 -24.92
C PRO A 67 -27.97 25.00 -23.90
N ASN A 68 -26.71 24.58 -23.99
CA ASN A 68 -26.06 23.65 -23.07
C ASN A 68 -25.62 24.27 -21.74
N THR A 69 -25.53 25.60 -21.65
CA THR A 69 -25.08 26.29 -20.42
C THR A 69 -26.14 26.23 -19.31
N ASN A 70 -27.40 26.03 -19.68
CA ASN A 70 -28.54 26.07 -18.75
C ASN A 70 -28.75 24.74 -18.00
N ALA A 71 -28.43 23.60 -18.62
CA ALA A 71 -28.65 22.29 -18.00
C ALA A 71 -27.79 22.11 -16.74
N GLY A 72 -26.52 22.52 -16.78
CA GLY A 72 -25.61 22.45 -15.63
C GLY A 72 -26.02 23.38 -14.48
N LEU A 73 -26.57 24.55 -14.79
CA LEU A 73 -27.12 25.50 -13.82
C LEU A 73 -28.41 24.98 -13.18
N VAL A 74 -29.32 24.40 -13.97
CA VAL A 74 -30.56 23.81 -13.49
C VAL A 74 -30.27 22.62 -12.57
N VAL A 75 -29.37 21.72 -12.97
CA VAL A 75 -28.94 20.59 -12.13
C VAL A 75 -28.29 21.08 -10.83
N ARG A 76 -27.42 22.10 -10.89
CA ARG A 76 -26.79 22.68 -9.69
C ARG A 76 -27.81 23.34 -8.75
N GLN A 77 -28.78 24.07 -9.30
CA GLN A 77 -29.87 24.69 -8.54
C GLN A 77 -30.80 23.63 -7.90
N LEU A 78 -31.03 22.52 -8.61
CA LEU A 78 -31.88 21.41 -8.16
C LEU A 78 -31.23 20.63 -7.01
N LEU A 79 -29.93 20.34 -7.11
CA LEU A 79 -29.16 19.71 -6.04
C LEU A 79 -29.02 20.62 -4.81
N GLN A 80 -28.92 21.94 -4.98
CA GLN A 80 -28.86 22.90 -3.86
C GLN A 80 -30.20 23.06 -3.12
N ARG A 81 -31.34 22.76 -3.77
CA ARG A 81 -32.68 22.85 -3.18
C ARG A 81 -33.13 21.54 -2.50
N SER A 82 -32.21 20.66 -2.10
CA SER A 82 -32.47 19.36 -1.48
C SER A 82 -33.24 19.44 -0.14
N GLN A 83 -34.52 19.80 -0.21
CA GLN A 83 -35.60 19.50 0.73
C GLN A 83 -36.82 18.90 0.00
N PHE A 84 -36.78 18.68 -1.32
CA PHE A 84 -37.97 18.29 -2.07
C PHE A 84 -37.90 16.82 -2.47
N GLY A 85 -38.79 16.03 -1.89
CA GLY A 85 -39.17 14.70 -2.35
C GLY A 85 -39.84 14.67 -3.72
N ASP A 86 -39.69 15.73 -4.54
CA ASP A 86 -40.34 15.81 -5.85
C ASP A 86 -39.50 16.47 -6.95
N VAL A 87 -38.20 16.14 -6.94
CA VAL A 87 -37.28 16.40 -8.06
C VAL A 87 -37.84 15.83 -9.38
N LYS A 88 -38.63 14.77 -9.28
CA LYS A 88 -39.27 14.06 -10.40
C LYS A 88 -40.33 14.93 -11.09
N ASP A 89 -41.29 15.46 -10.36
CA ASP A 89 -42.39 16.22 -10.94
C ASP A 89 -41.95 17.62 -11.42
N TYR A 90 -40.93 18.20 -10.76
CA TYR A 90 -40.32 19.46 -11.23
C TYR A 90 -39.60 19.29 -12.57
N LEU A 91 -38.82 18.23 -12.75
CA LEU A 91 -38.16 18.02 -14.03
C LEU A 91 -39.15 17.63 -15.14
N GLN A 92 -40.21 16.86 -14.83
CA GLN A 92 -41.28 16.54 -15.79
C GLN A 92 -42.04 17.79 -16.30
N SER A 93 -42.21 18.79 -15.45
CA SER A 93 -42.94 20.03 -15.81
C SER A 93 -42.10 21.04 -16.60
N VAL A 94 -40.76 21.00 -16.47
CA VAL A 94 -39.84 21.99 -17.06
C VAL A 94 -39.14 21.47 -18.33
N THR A 95 -39.15 20.15 -18.58
CA THR A 95 -38.40 19.55 -19.70
C THR A 95 -39.27 18.65 -20.59
N LYS A 96 -38.85 18.49 -21.85
CA LYS A 96 -39.44 17.50 -22.75
C LYS A 96 -39.34 16.11 -22.08
N PRO A 97 -40.41 15.29 -22.07
CA PRO A 97 -40.44 14.01 -21.35
C PRO A 97 -39.24 13.10 -21.62
N GLU A 98 -38.69 13.12 -22.84
CA GLU A 98 -37.51 12.35 -23.22
C GLU A 98 -36.23 12.79 -22.47
N LEU A 99 -36.02 14.09 -22.30
CA LEU A 99 -34.86 14.62 -21.57
C LEU A 99 -34.93 14.28 -20.09
N PHE A 100 -36.13 14.27 -19.53
CA PHE A 100 -36.33 13.87 -18.15
C PHE A 100 -36.01 12.38 -17.92
N GLN A 101 -36.51 11.50 -18.80
CA GLN A 101 -36.19 10.08 -18.74
C GLN A 101 -34.69 9.84 -18.90
N GLN A 102 -34.03 10.55 -19.81
CA GLN A 102 -32.58 10.45 -20.00
C GLN A 102 -31.82 10.93 -18.74
N ALA A 103 -32.25 12.02 -18.10
CA ALA A 103 -31.65 12.50 -16.85
C ALA A 103 -31.79 11.48 -15.71
N LEU A 104 -32.95 10.81 -15.60
CA LEU A 104 -33.15 9.73 -14.61
C LEU A 104 -32.23 8.53 -14.86
N VAL A 105 -32.06 8.10 -16.11
CA VAL A 105 -31.13 7.01 -16.47
C VAL A 105 -29.68 7.38 -16.12
N VAL A 106 -29.27 8.61 -16.40
CA VAL A 106 -27.92 9.08 -16.04
C VAL A 106 -27.75 9.15 -14.51
N ALA A 107 -28.74 9.67 -13.78
CA ALA A 107 -28.68 9.77 -12.32
C ALA A 107 -28.58 8.40 -11.65
N THR A 108 -29.37 7.42 -12.11
CA THR A 108 -29.31 6.03 -11.61
C THR A 108 -27.97 5.37 -11.91
N TYR A 109 -27.44 5.52 -13.12
CA TYR A 109 -26.11 5.01 -13.47
C TYR A 109 -25.00 5.62 -12.61
N VAL A 110 -25.04 6.94 -12.37
CA VAL A 110 -24.07 7.62 -11.49
C VAL A 110 -24.18 7.12 -10.05
N GLN A 111 -25.40 6.84 -9.57
CA GLN A 111 -25.61 6.29 -8.24
C GLN A 111 -25.04 4.87 -8.12
N GLU A 112 -25.25 4.02 -9.13
CA GLU A 112 -24.66 2.69 -9.18
C GLU A 112 -23.13 2.73 -9.25
N LEU A 113 -22.55 3.63 -10.04
CA LEU A 113 -21.11 3.83 -10.10
C LEU A 113 -20.53 4.24 -8.75
N LYS A 114 -21.17 5.19 -8.05
CA LYS A 114 -20.76 5.59 -6.71
C LYS A 114 -20.81 4.42 -5.73
N LYS A 115 -21.87 3.60 -5.80
CA LYS A 115 -21.99 2.40 -4.98
C LYS A 115 -20.85 1.43 -5.23
N LYS A 116 -20.58 1.07 -6.49
CA LYS A 116 -19.47 0.18 -6.85
C LYS A 116 -18.11 0.74 -6.45
N HIS A 117 -17.91 2.05 -6.60
CA HIS A 117 -16.68 2.70 -6.16
C HIS A 117 -16.51 2.62 -4.63
N SER A 118 -17.61 2.77 -3.87
CA SER A 118 -17.59 2.60 -2.40
C SER A 118 -17.18 1.17 -2.03
N GLU A 119 -17.82 0.16 -2.63
CA GLU A 119 -17.54 -1.26 -2.37
C GLU A 119 -16.07 -1.61 -2.68
N VAL A 120 -15.54 -1.14 -3.81
CA VAL A 120 -14.12 -1.35 -4.18
C VAL A 120 -13.18 -0.63 -3.22
N SER A 121 -13.52 0.60 -2.82
CA SER A 121 -12.71 1.37 -1.88
C SER A 121 -12.69 0.73 -0.49
N GLU A 122 -13.81 0.19 -0.02
CA GLU A 122 -13.91 -0.52 1.25
C GLU A 122 -13.09 -1.81 1.22
N ALA A 123 -13.23 -2.63 0.17
CA ALA A 123 -12.44 -3.85 0.01
C ALA A 123 -10.92 -3.57 -0.02
N ALA A 124 -10.49 -2.54 -0.75
CA ALA A 124 -9.09 -2.13 -0.78
C ALA A 124 -8.58 -1.65 0.59
N HIS A 125 -9.44 -0.96 1.36
CA HIS A 125 -9.10 -0.52 2.71
C HIS A 125 -8.97 -1.71 3.67
N GLU A 126 -9.89 -2.67 3.61
CA GLU A 126 -9.82 -3.90 4.40
C GLU A 126 -8.55 -4.71 4.09
N GLU A 127 -8.21 -4.87 2.81
CA GLU A 127 -6.96 -5.53 2.40
C GLU A 127 -5.74 -4.80 2.96
N LEU A 128 -5.69 -3.46 2.88
CA LEU A 128 -4.60 -2.66 3.42
C LEU A 128 -4.44 -2.86 4.93
N VAL A 129 -5.55 -2.87 5.67
CA VAL A 129 -5.56 -3.12 7.12
C VAL A 129 -5.04 -4.52 7.44
N GLN A 130 -5.47 -5.54 6.68
CA GLN A 130 -4.97 -6.91 6.84
C GLN A 130 -3.47 -7.01 6.56
N TYR A 131 -2.99 -6.39 5.48
CA TYR A 131 -1.56 -6.35 5.17
C TYR A 131 -0.79 -5.66 6.28
N GLN A 132 -1.27 -4.53 6.77
CA GLN A 132 -0.63 -3.80 7.87
C GLN A 132 -0.56 -4.65 9.15
N ALA A 133 -1.64 -5.37 9.49
CA ALA A 133 -1.67 -6.28 10.63
C ALA A 133 -0.65 -7.43 10.47
N LYS A 134 -0.56 -8.02 9.26
CA LYS A 134 0.46 -9.04 8.95
C LYS A 134 1.87 -8.50 9.11
N TYR A 135 2.16 -7.30 8.59
CA TYR A 135 3.47 -6.66 8.76
C TYR A 135 3.82 -6.44 10.23
N ARG A 136 2.89 -5.95 11.05
CA ARG A 136 3.12 -5.79 12.49
C ARG A 136 3.41 -7.12 13.18
N SER A 137 2.68 -8.18 12.83
CA SER A 137 2.91 -9.51 13.38
C SER A 137 4.29 -10.06 13.01
N VAL A 138 4.70 -9.93 11.74
CA VAL A 138 6.03 -10.36 11.29
C VAL A 138 7.14 -9.56 11.98
N ALA A 139 6.99 -8.24 12.12
CA ALA A 139 7.95 -7.40 12.83
C ALA A 139 8.08 -7.81 14.30
N GLY A 140 6.96 -8.10 14.98
CA GLY A 140 6.96 -8.62 16.35
C GLY A 140 7.71 -9.96 16.47
N ASN A 141 7.39 -10.91 15.60
CA ASN A 141 8.07 -12.22 15.58
C ASN A 141 9.59 -12.10 15.33
N LEU A 142 10.00 -11.14 14.49
CA LEU A 142 11.43 -10.89 14.24
C LEU A 142 12.12 -10.32 15.49
N ALA A 143 11.49 -9.36 16.17
CA ALA A 143 12.02 -8.79 17.41
C ALA A 143 12.13 -9.83 18.53
N GLU A 144 11.10 -10.68 18.72
CA GLU A 144 11.16 -11.80 19.67
C GLU A 144 12.31 -12.76 19.34
N ARG A 145 12.51 -13.05 18.04
CA ARG A 145 13.57 -13.95 17.60
C ARG A 145 14.97 -13.35 17.79
N GLU A 146 15.12 -12.05 17.59
CA GLU A 146 16.36 -11.32 17.88
C GLU A 146 16.71 -11.42 19.36
N GLN A 147 15.74 -11.15 20.25
CA GLN A 147 15.92 -11.27 21.69
C GLN A 147 16.35 -12.69 22.12
N ILE A 148 15.74 -13.73 21.53
CA ILE A 148 16.12 -15.12 21.80
C ILE A 148 17.58 -15.39 21.39
N TYR A 149 18.03 -14.84 20.26
CA TYR A 149 19.42 -15.02 19.83
C TYR A 149 20.41 -14.30 20.75
N GLU A 150 20.09 -13.09 21.22
CA GLU A 150 20.92 -12.38 22.19
C GLU A 150 21.05 -13.16 23.50
N GLU A 151 19.94 -13.74 24.00
CA GLU A 151 19.96 -14.57 25.20
C GLU A 151 20.80 -15.84 25.00
N GLN A 152 20.66 -16.53 23.86
CA GLN A 152 21.49 -17.68 23.52
C GLN A 152 22.98 -17.32 23.40
N GLU A 153 23.32 -16.15 22.81
CA GLU A 153 24.70 -15.69 22.72
C GLU A 153 25.30 -15.43 24.11
N LYS A 154 24.49 -14.88 25.02
CA LYS A 154 24.90 -14.68 26.42
C LYS A 154 25.12 -16.02 27.14
N GLU A 155 24.18 -16.96 27.03
CA GLU A 155 24.31 -18.29 27.63
C GLU A 155 25.53 -19.05 27.11
N THR A 156 25.76 -19.02 25.80
CA THR A 156 26.93 -19.65 25.18
C THR A 156 28.24 -19.02 25.67
N SER A 157 28.30 -17.69 25.77
CA SER A 157 29.45 -16.98 26.32
C SER A 157 29.73 -17.37 27.77
N GLU A 158 28.69 -17.49 28.60
CA GLU A 158 28.81 -17.94 29.99
C GLU A 158 29.31 -19.38 30.09
N LEU A 159 28.74 -20.30 29.30
CA LEU A 159 29.16 -21.70 29.26
C LEU A 159 30.62 -21.84 28.81
N VAL A 160 31.04 -21.07 27.82
CA VAL A 160 32.45 -21.03 27.38
C VAL A 160 33.36 -20.51 28.50
N GLY A 161 32.92 -19.51 29.27
CA GLY A 161 33.64 -19.03 30.44
C GLY A 161 33.81 -20.11 31.51
N ARG A 162 32.73 -20.81 31.87
CA ARG A 162 32.76 -21.92 32.84
C ARG A 162 33.64 -23.08 32.35
N LEU A 163 33.59 -23.39 31.06
CA LEU A 163 34.44 -24.44 30.48
C LEU A 163 35.92 -24.09 30.58
N LYS A 164 36.30 -22.84 30.35
CA LYS A 164 37.69 -22.38 30.50
C LYS A 164 38.18 -22.51 31.93
N LEU A 165 37.36 -22.09 32.91
CA LEU A 165 37.68 -22.23 34.33
C LEU A 165 37.88 -23.70 34.71
N ALA A 166 36.96 -24.58 34.32
CA ALA A 166 37.08 -26.01 34.58
C ALA A 166 38.34 -26.62 33.92
N GLN A 167 38.71 -26.15 32.73
CA GLN A 167 39.95 -26.55 32.05
C GLN A 167 41.19 -26.09 32.83
N GLU A 168 41.22 -24.85 33.32
CA GLU A 168 42.31 -24.30 34.14
C GLU A 168 42.46 -25.06 35.47
N GLU A 169 41.35 -25.37 36.13
CA GLU A 169 41.33 -26.20 37.35
C GLU A 169 41.89 -27.61 37.08
N TYR A 170 41.47 -28.23 35.98
CA TYR A 170 41.95 -29.56 35.61
C TYR A 170 43.46 -29.57 35.29
N GLN A 171 43.97 -28.56 34.58
CA GLN A 171 45.41 -28.42 34.33
C GLN A 171 46.21 -28.17 35.61
N SER A 172 45.66 -27.38 36.52
CA SER A 172 46.26 -27.16 37.84
C SER A 172 46.38 -28.46 38.63
N LEU A 173 45.33 -29.29 38.59
CA LEU A 173 45.33 -30.61 39.23
C LEU A 173 46.37 -31.56 38.61
N ILE A 174 46.48 -31.60 37.28
CA ILE A 174 47.53 -32.40 36.58
C ILE A 174 48.91 -31.96 37.04
N THR A 175 49.14 -30.65 37.13
CA THR A 175 50.43 -30.09 37.54
C THR A 175 50.74 -30.40 39.00
N TRP A 176 49.73 -30.43 39.87
CA TRP A 176 49.90 -30.77 41.29
C TRP A 176 50.20 -32.26 41.52
N ILE A 177 49.66 -33.15 40.68
CA ILE A 177 49.88 -34.61 40.78
C ILE A 177 51.25 -35.02 40.22
N ARG A 178 51.79 -34.28 39.25
CA ARG A 178 53.11 -34.55 38.65
C ARG A 178 54.25 -33.98 39.49
#